data_AF-A0A973FLA4-F1
#
_entry.id   AF-A0A973FLA4-F1
#
_cell.length_a   1.000
_cell.length_b   1.000
_cell.length_c   1.000
_cell.angle_alpha   90.00
_cell.angle_beta   90.00
_cell.angle_gamma   90.00
#
_symmetry.space_group_name_H-M   'P 1'
#
loop_
_entity.id
_entity.type
_entity.pdbx_description
1 polymer ?
#
loop_
_entity_poly.entity_id
_entity_poly.type
_entity_poly.pdbx_seq_one_letter_code
_entity_poly.pdbx_strand_id
1 'polypeptide(L)'
;MALTSSAYATLIARYIYQTYQSRGIAIYREVFAGKSIIGKNRRVDILLVCEATSLAYAIECKYQATQGTADEKIPYALDDIRAMRMPGCIVYAGEGWSEGVLHMLRASAFAAYCLPGETLRSSETTREIDHLLAMNFGWWDVLTGGKQAFVDATPNKLSW
;
A
#
# COMPACT_ATOMS: atom_id res chain seq x y z
N MET A 1 -19.64 -5.77 12.86
CA MET A 1 -19.16 -4.57 13.59
C MET A 1 -18.61 -3.62 12.53
N ALA A 2 -19.05 -2.36 12.49
CA ALA A 2 -18.60 -1.42 11.46
C ALA A 2 -17.11 -1.10 11.65
N LEU A 3 -16.33 -1.15 10.57
CA LEU A 3 -14.89 -0.87 10.61
C LEU A 3 -14.69 0.65 10.83
N THR A 4 -14.03 1.05 11.92
CA THR A 4 -13.60 2.44 12.11
C THR A 4 -12.27 2.68 11.39
N SER A 5 -11.88 3.94 11.18
CA SER A 5 -10.58 4.25 10.56
C SER A 5 -9.38 3.68 11.34
N SER A 6 -9.43 3.71 12.68
CA SER A 6 -8.38 3.12 13.53
C SER A 6 -8.38 1.59 13.49
N ALA A 7 -9.57 0.97 13.45
CA ALA A 7 -9.70 -0.48 13.26
C ALA A 7 -9.16 -0.91 11.89
N TYR A 8 -9.40 -0.11 10.85
CA TYR A 8 -8.87 -0.35 9.51
C TYR A 8 -7.34 -0.30 9.48
N ALA A 9 -6.72 0.74 10.05
CA ALA A 9 -5.25 0.80 10.14
C ALA A 9 -4.67 -0.40 10.90
N THR A 10 -5.36 -0.87 11.95
CA THR A 10 -4.97 -2.08 12.68
C THR A 10 -5.09 -3.34 11.82
N LEU A 11 -6.15 -3.46 11.02
CA LEU A 11 -6.35 -4.58 10.07
C LEU A 11 -5.22 -4.62 9.04
N ILE A 12 -4.87 -3.48 8.44
CA ILE A 12 -3.77 -3.38 7.47
C ILE A 12 -2.43 -3.76 8.11
N ALA A 13 -2.14 -3.24 9.31
CA ALA A 13 -0.91 -3.62 10.02
C ALA A 13 -0.84 -5.12 10.31
N ARG A 14 -1.95 -5.74 10.73
CA ARG A 14 -2.03 -7.19 10.98
C ARG A 14 -1.81 -8.02 9.71
N TYR A 15 -2.43 -7.60 8.61
CA TYR A 15 -2.23 -8.24 7.31
C TYR A 15 -0.76 -8.20 6.90
N ILE A 16 -0.14 -7.03 6.92
CA ILE A 16 1.27 -6.86 6.53
C ILE A 16 2.19 -7.66 7.46
N TYR A 17 1.91 -7.67 8.77
CA TYR A 17 2.66 -8.48 9.72
C TYR A 17 2.60 -9.97 9.36
N GLN A 18 1.40 -10.52 9.18
CA GLN A 18 1.23 -11.94 8.89
C GLN A 18 1.88 -12.35 7.56
N THR A 19 1.81 -11.49 6.54
CA THR A 19 2.32 -11.79 5.20
C THR A 19 3.82 -11.59 5.08
N TYR A 20 4.39 -10.58 5.75
CA TYR A 20 5.74 -10.09 5.46
C TYR A 20 6.70 -10.00 6.66
N GLN A 21 6.28 -10.30 7.90
CA GLN A 21 7.20 -10.29 9.05
C GLN A 21 8.40 -11.22 8.85
N SER A 22 8.20 -12.40 8.24
CA SER A 22 9.28 -13.35 7.93
C SER A 22 10.31 -12.80 6.94
N ARG A 23 10.00 -11.70 6.25
CA ARG A 23 10.93 -10.98 5.36
C ARG A 23 11.72 -9.86 6.07
N GLY A 24 11.67 -9.81 7.40
CA GLY A 24 12.44 -8.85 8.20
C GLY A 24 11.86 -7.45 8.25
N ILE A 25 10.53 -7.31 8.11
CA ILE A 25 9.85 -6.02 8.30
C ILE A 25 9.48 -5.80 9.77
N ALA A 26 9.94 -4.69 10.32
CA ALA A 26 9.40 -4.08 11.52
C ALA A 26 8.24 -3.15 11.17
N ILE A 27 7.19 -3.16 11.99
CA ILE A 27 5.98 -2.34 11.79
C ILE A 27 5.82 -1.40 12.97
N TYR A 28 5.79 -0.10 12.68
CA TYR A 28 5.52 0.95 13.65
C TYR A 28 4.19 1.61 13.32
N ARG A 29 3.52 2.16 14.34
CA ARG A 29 2.24 2.84 14.18
C ARG A 29 2.34 4.29 14.60
N GLU A 30 1.59 5.13 13.91
CA GLU A 30 1.36 6.53 14.22
C GLU A 30 2.66 7.37 14.43
N VAL A 31 3.62 7.21 13.52
CA VAL A 31 4.97 7.77 13.60
C VAL A 31 5.01 9.19 13.05
N PHE A 32 5.68 10.12 13.73
CA PHE A 32 5.87 11.49 13.23
C PHE A 32 6.95 11.54 12.13
N ALA A 33 6.63 12.23 11.03
CA ALA A 33 7.45 12.26 9.80
C ALA A 33 7.50 13.65 9.16
N GLY A 34 8.15 14.60 9.84
CA GLY A 34 8.33 15.96 9.34
C GLY A 34 7.03 16.75 9.24
N LYS A 35 6.90 17.57 8.19
CA LYS A 35 5.75 18.46 7.98
C LYS A 35 4.92 18.03 6.79
N SER A 36 3.59 18.17 6.90
CA SER A 36 2.66 18.01 5.79
C SER A 36 2.73 19.19 4.81
N ILE A 37 2.09 19.06 3.65
CA ILE A 37 1.98 20.13 2.63
C ILE A 37 1.34 21.43 3.15
N ILE A 38 0.62 21.37 4.27
CA ILE A 38 0.02 22.54 4.95
C ILE A 38 0.76 22.93 6.24
N GLY A 39 1.98 22.43 6.46
CA GLY A 39 2.83 22.82 7.58
C GLY A 39 2.48 22.19 8.94
N LYS A 40 1.53 21.26 9.00
CA LYS A 40 1.23 20.49 10.23
C LYS A 40 2.26 19.39 10.44
N ASN A 41 2.45 18.92 11.67
CA ASN A 41 3.28 17.73 11.91
C ASN A 41 2.63 16.54 11.21
N ARG A 42 3.33 15.93 10.26
CA ARG A 42 2.86 14.71 9.61
C ARG A 42 3.00 13.55 10.58
N ARG A 43 1.95 12.75 10.69
CA ARG A 43 1.94 11.50 11.46
C ARG A 43 1.42 10.41 10.52
N VAL A 44 2.29 9.47 10.16
CA VAL A 44 1.92 8.36 9.26
C VAL A 44 1.26 7.27 10.08
N ASP A 45 0.16 6.70 9.59
CA ASP A 45 -0.59 5.67 10.32
C ASP A 45 0.25 4.41 10.57
N ILE A 46 1.01 3.97 9.57
CA ILE A 46 1.90 2.81 9.64
C ILE A 46 3.23 3.16 8.95
N LEU A 47 4.34 2.79 9.57
CA LEU A 47 5.67 2.82 8.98
C LEU A 47 6.26 1.42 8.98
N LEU A 48 6.62 0.93 7.80
CA LEU A 48 7.35 -0.32 7.61
C LEU A 48 8.84 -0.02 7.50
N VAL A 49 9.68 -0.79 8.18
CA VAL A 49 11.14 -0.70 8.07
C VAL A 49 11.70 -2.10 7.86
N CYS A 50 12.44 -2.30 6.77
CA CYS A 50 13.23 -3.50 6.56
C CYS A 50 14.61 -3.30 7.18
N GLU A 51 14.87 -3.87 8.35
CA GLU A 51 16.11 -3.61 9.09
C GLU A 51 17.36 -4.03 8.31
N ALA A 52 17.27 -5.14 7.56
CA ALA A 52 18.37 -5.66 6.76
C ALA A 52 18.81 -4.74 5.62
N THR A 53 17.88 -3.96 5.05
CA THR A 53 18.15 -3.07 3.89
C THR A 53 18.08 -1.58 4.23
N SER A 54 17.62 -1.24 5.44
CA SER A 54 17.30 0.13 5.87
C SER A 54 16.29 0.85 4.96
N LEU A 55 15.53 0.11 4.14
CA LEU A 55 14.43 0.65 3.36
C LEU A 55 13.20 0.82 4.26
N ALA A 56 12.44 1.87 4.01
CA ALA A 56 11.22 2.17 4.73
C ALA A 56 10.06 2.46 3.77
N TYR A 57 8.84 2.27 4.25
CA TYR A 57 7.62 2.56 3.49
C TYR A 57 6.51 3.05 4.41
N ALA A 58 6.00 4.26 4.14
CA ALA A 58 4.91 4.85 4.89
C ALA A 58 3.54 4.48 4.31
N ILE A 59 2.55 4.24 5.17
CA ILE A 59 1.18 3.94 4.77
C ILE A 59 0.23 4.86 5.55
N GLU A 60 -0.60 5.57 4.80
CA GLU A 60 -1.74 6.32 5.32
C GLU A 60 -3.03 5.53 5.05
N CYS A 61 -3.83 5.26 6.07
CA CYS A 61 -5.03 4.43 5.95
C CYS A 61 -6.28 5.29 5.80
N LYS A 62 -7.10 5.01 4.78
CA LYS A 62 -8.36 5.69 4.52
C LYS A 62 -9.49 4.69 4.31
N TYR A 63 -10.44 4.66 5.22
CA TYR A 63 -11.64 3.81 5.10
C TYR A 63 -12.90 4.66 5.16
N GLN A 64 -13.83 4.39 4.24
CA GLN A 64 -15.13 5.06 4.21
C GLN A 64 -16.25 4.06 3.92
N ALA A 65 -17.04 3.72 4.95
CA ALA A 65 -18.19 2.80 4.80
C ALA A 65 -19.39 3.46 4.10
N THR A 66 -19.65 4.73 4.41
CA THR A 66 -20.75 5.53 3.85
C THR A 66 -20.23 6.87 3.38
N GLN A 67 -20.91 7.51 2.44
CA GLN A 67 -20.51 8.83 1.92
C GLN A 67 -20.29 9.83 3.06
N GLY A 68 -19.20 10.59 2.97
CA GLY A 68 -18.80 11.52 4.01
C GLY A 68 -17.64 12.42 3.59
N THR A 69 -17.07 13.11 4.58
CA THR A 69 -16.04 14.13 4.37
C THR A 69 -14.64 13.56 4.12
N ALA A 70 -14.46 12.23 4.09
CA ALA A 70 -13.15 11.67 3.75
C ALA A 70 -12.81 11.94 2.28
N ASP A 71 -13.81 11.98 1.39
CA ASP A 71 -13.68 12.33 -0.02
C ASP A 71 -12.91 13.64 -0.23
N GLU A 72 -13.29 14.68 0.52
CA GLU A 72 -12.72 16.03 0.43
C GLU A 72 -11.24 16.07 0.80
N LYS A 73 -10.76 15.07 1.55
CA LYS A 73 -9.39 15.00 2.07
C LYS A 73 -8.44 14.22 1.17
N ILE A 74 -8.95 13.41 0.24
CA ILE A 74 -8.12 12.55 -0.62
C ILE A 74 -7.12 13.34 -1.49
N PRO A 75 -7.50 14.45 -2.16
CA PRO A 75 -6.54 15.22 -2.95
C PRO A 75 -5.34 15.68 -2.11
N TYR A 76 -5.61 16.24 -0.92
CA TYR A 76 -4.56 16.67 0.01
C TYR A 76 -3.70 15.52 0.53
N ALA A 77 -4.31 14.37 0.82
CA ALA A 77 -3.57 13.20 1.28
C ALA A 77 -2.63 12.67 0.18
N LEU A 78 -3.07 12.66 -1.08
CA LEU A 78 -2.24 12.24 -2.21
C LEU A 78 -1.07 13.20 -2.42
N ASP A 79 -1.33 14.51 -2.37
CA ASP A 79 -0.28 15.52 -2.45
C ASP A 79 0.69 15.44 -1.27
N ASP A 80 0.19 15.09 -0.08
CA ASP A 80 1.02 14.90 1.10
C ASP A 80 1.98 13.70 0.99
N ILE A 81 1.50 12.58 0.45
CA ILE A 81 2.35 11.41 0.13
C ILE A 81 3.38 11.79 -0.95
N ARG A 82 2.97 12.47 -2.03
CA ARG A 82 3.88 12.90 -3.11
C ARG A 82 4.99 13.83 -2.63
N ALA A 83 4.67 14.72 -1.70
CA ALA A 83 5.64 15.65 -1.11
C ALA A 83 6.57 14.97 -0.08
N MET A 84 6.27 13.74 0.33
CA MET A 84 7.06 13.02 1.33
C MET A 84 8.40 12.57 0.73
N ARG A 85 9.49 12.77 1.47
CA ARG A 85 10.84 12.34 1.05
C ARG A 85 11.12 10.84 1.28
N MET A 86 10.15 10.11 1.83
CA MET A 86 10.22 8.66 1.97
C MET A 86 9.15 8.02 1.09
N PRO A 87 9.39 6.80 0.57
CA PRO A 87 8.36 6.04 -0.14
C PRO A 87 7.11 5.85 0.71
N GLY A 88 5.94 5.89 0.08
CA GLY A 88 4.69 5.59 0.77
C GLY A 88 3.47 5.65 -0.13
N CYS A 89 2.32 5.26 0.43
CA CYS A 89 1.03 5.29 -0.26
C CYS A 89 -0.14 5.52 0.69
N ILE A 90 -1.29 5.82 0.09
CA ILE A 90 -2.60 5.71 0.73
C ILE A 90 -3.10 4.28 0.52
N VAL A 91 -3.41 3.58 1.60
CA VAL A 91 -4.17 2.33 1.55
C VAL A 91 -5.64 2.63 1.83
N TYR A 92 -6.53 2.21 0.92
CA TYR A 92 -7.95 2.52 1.02
C TYR A 92 -8.89 1.33 0.81
N ALA A 93 -10.08 1.44 1.43
CA ALA A 93 -11.18 0.51 1.25
C ALA A 93 -12.53 1.13 1.67
N GLY A 94 -13.60 0.35 1.54
CA GLY A 94 -14.97 0.77 1.82
C GLY A 94 -15.74 1.19 0.57
N GLU A 95 -17.05 1.22 0.68
CA GLU A 95 -17.99 1.44 -0.44
C GLU A 95 -18.53 2.87 -0.47
N GLY A 96 -18.21 3.69 0.54
CA GLY A 96 -18.78 5.02 0.68
C GLY A 96 -18.09 6.11 -0.15
N TRP A 97 -17.09 5.79 -0.97
CA TRP A 97 -16.36 6.78 -1.78
C TRP A 97 -17.20 7.27 -2.96
N SER A 98 -17.12 8.55 -3.31
CA SER A 98 -17.66 9.01 -4.61
C SER A 98 -16.86 8.45 -5.79
N GLU A 99 -17.52 8.31 -6.93
CA GLU A 99 -16.89 7.86 -8.18
C GLU A 99 -15.68 8.72 -8.59
N GLY A 100 -15.77 10.04 -8.41
CA GLY A 100 -14.66 10.95 -8.72
C GLY A 100 -13.42 10.66 -7.88
N VAL A 101 -13.59 10.38 -6.59
CA VAL A 101 -12.50 10.00 -5.69
C VAL A 101 -11.99 8.61 -6.00
N LEU A 102 -12.86 7.64 -6.31
CA LEU A 102 -12.45 6.30 -6.73
C LEU A 102 -11.60 6.34 -8.00
N HIS A 103 -11.97 7.14 -9.00
CA HIS A 103 -11.14 7.34 -10.19
C HIS A 103 -9.77 7.91 -9.85
N MET A 104 -9.71 8.91 -8.95
CA MET A 104 -8.45 9.51 -8.52
C MET A 104 -7.55 8.51 -7.79
N LEU A 105 -8.11 7.74 -6.86
CA LEU A 105 -7.38 6.71 -6.11
C LEU A 105 -6.88 5.60 -7.04
N ARG A 106 -7.76 5.04 -7.88
CA ARG A 106 -7.42 3.96 -8.83
C ARG A 106 -6.38 4.37 -9.87
N ALA A 107 -6.33 5.65 -10.24
CA ALA A 107 -5.35 6.17 -11.20
C ALA A 107 -4.01 6.58 -10.54
N SER A 108 -3.92 6.60 -9.21
CA SER A 108 -2.75 7.10 -8.51
C SER A 108 -1.71 5.99 -8.30
N ALA A 109 -0.45 6.28 -8.66
CA ALA A 109 0.69 5.43 -8.29
C ALA A 109 0.99 5.40 -6.78
N PHE A 110 0.33 6.26 -6.00
CA PHE A 110 0.50 6.41 -4.55
C PHE A 110 -0.72 5.94 -3.77
N ALA A 111 -1.61 5.16 -4.39
CA ALA A 111 -2.76 4.57 -3.70
C ALA A 111 -2.87 3.08 -4.01
N ALA A 112 -3.37 2.33 -3.05
CA ALA A 112 -3.65 0.91 -3.19
C ALA A 112 -4.95 0.55 -2.48
N TYR A 113 -5.85 -0.10 -3.20
CA TYR A 113 -6.99 -0.77 -2.58
C TYR A 113 -6.47 -1.95 -1.74
N CYS A 114 -6.89 -2.01 -0.48
CA CYS A 114 -6.60 -3.16 0.37
C CYS A 114 -7.74 -3.44 1.34
N LEU A 115 -8.38 -4.59 1.19
CA LEU A 115 -9.31 -5.13 2.17
C LEU A 115 -8.98 -6.60 2.44
N PRO A 116 -8.16 -6.90 3.48
CA PRO A 116 -7.83 -8.25 3.85
C PRO A 116 -9.06 -9.04 4.29
N GLY A 117 -9.16 -10.29 3.86
CA GLY A 117 -10.16 -11.23 4.36
C GLY A 117 -9.84 -11.71 5.79
N GLU A 118 -10.74 -12.49 6.39
CA GLU A 118 -10.61 -12.97 7.78
C GLU A 118 -9.31 -13.76 8.05
N THR A 119 -8.85 -14.51 7.06
CA THR A 119 -7.63 -15.33 7.16
C THR A 119 -6.35 -14.53 6.99
N LEU A 120 -6.44 -13.24 6.64
CA LEU A 120 -5.33 -12.33 6.35
C LEU A 120 -4.33 -12.89 5.32
N ARG A 121 -4.80 -13.76 4.42
CA ARG A 121 -4.01 -14.24 3.28
C ARG A 121 -4.11 -13.27 2.12
N SER A 122 -3.03 -13.19 1.34
CA SER A 122 -3.03 -12.42 0.10
C SER A 122 -4.14 -12.88 -0.85
N SER A 123 -4.78 -11.93 -1.51
CA SER A 123 -5.90 -12.14 -2.41
C SER A 123 -5.97 -11.02 -3.45
N GLU A 124 -6.95 -11.08 -4.36
CA GLU A 124 -7.21 -9.99 -5.30
C GLU A 124 -7.48 -8.65 -4.60
N THR A 125 -8.06 -8.68 -3.39
CA THR A 125 -8.37 -7.47 -2.61
C THR A 125 -7.18 -6.92 -1.83
N THR A 126 -6.01 -7.58 -1.85
CA THR A 126 -4.76 -7.09 -1.26
C THR A 126 -3.65 -6.89 -2.30
N ARG A 127 -3.87 -7.33 -3.54
CA ARG A 127 -2.87 -7.36 -4.61
C ARG A 127 -2.18 -6.02 -4.84
N GLU A 128 -2.91 -4.91 -4.74
CA GLU A 128 -2.34 -3.58 -4.99
C GLU A 128 -1.31 -3.18 -3.92
N ILE A 129 -1.59 -3.41 -2.64
CA ILE A 129 -0.60 -3.15 -1.59
C ILE A 129 0.58 -4.12 -1.70
N ASP A 130 0.31 -5.39 -2.00
CA ASP A 130 1.36 -6.40 -2.19
C ASP A 130 2.33 -6.00 -3.31
N HIS A 131 1.80 -5.48 -4.41
CA HIS A 131 2.58 -4.94 -5.52
C HIS A 131 3.45 -3.76 -5.08
N LEU A 132 2.89 -2.75 -4.41
CA LEU A 132 3.67 -1.58 -3.98
C LEU A 132 4.78 -1.95 -2.99
N LEU A 133 4.50 -2.84 -2.05
CA LEU A 133 5.51 -3.33 -1.10
C LEU A 133 6.59 -4.15 -1.80
N ALA A 134 6.20 -5.02 -2.74
CA ALA A 134 7.15 -5.79 -3.53
C ALA A 134 8.09 -4.90 -4.34
N MET A 135 7.56 -3.84 -4.98
CA MET A 135 8.36 -2.86 -5.72
C MET A 135 9.34 -2.11 -4.81
N ASN A 136 8.90 -1.70 -3.61
CA ASN A 136 9.74 -0.96 -2.68
C ASN A 136 10.86 -1.81 -2.07
N PHE A 137 10.56 -3.05 -1.68
CA PHE A 137 11.50 -3.93 -0.98
C PHE A 137 12.19 -4.96 -1.88
N GLY A 138 11.90 -4.98 -3.18
CA GLY A 138 12.51 -5.89 -4.14
C GLY A 138 12.03 -7.34 -4.03
N TRP A 139 10.83 -7.58 -3.50
CA TRP A 139 10.25 -8.93 -3.35
C TRP A 139 9.58 -9.41 -4.63
N TRP A 140 10.36 -9.57 -5.68
CA TRP A 140 9.86 -9.94 -7.01
C TRP A 140 9.09 -11.25 -7.04
N ASP A 141 9.37 -12.17 -6.10
CA ASP A 141 8.65 -13.43 -5.96
C ASP A 141 7.16 -13.25 -5.64
N VAL A 142 6.78 -12.13 -5.00
CA VAL A 142 5.38 -11.76 -4.77
C VAL A 142 4.65 -11.50 -6.10
N LEU A 143 5.33 -10.87 -7.06
CA LEU A 143 4.76 -10.54 -8.38
C LEU A 143 4.87 -11.69 -9.38
N THR A 144 5.96 -12.43 -9.36
CA THR A 144 6.12 -13.59 -10.24
C THR A 144 5.22 -14.74 -9.80
N GLY A 145 4.86 -14.82 -8.51
CA GLY A 145 3.99 -15.87 -7.99
C GLY A 145 4.55 -17.27 -8.23
N GLY A 146 5.88 -17.41 -8.21
CA GLY A 146 6.57 -18.67 -8.50
C GLY A 146 6.53 -19.10 -9.97
N LYS A 147 6.07 -18.25 -10.89
CA LYS A 147 6.15 -18.52 -12.34
C LYS A 147 7.61 -18.71 -12.75
N GLN A 148 7.84 -19.67 -13.64
CA GLN A 148 9.16 -19.87 -14.23
C GLN A 148 9.49 -18.73 -15.19
N ALA A 149 10.77 -18.34 -15.23
CA ALA A 149 11.26 -17.40 -16.22
C ALA A 149 11.04 -17.95 -17.64
N PHE A 150 10.73 -17.06 -18.58
CA PHE A 150 10.62 -17.43 -19.99
C PHE A 150 11.96 -17.98 -20.50
N VAL A 151 11.90 -19.12 -21.20
CA VAL A 151 13.04 -19.74 -21.88
C VAL A 151 12.68 -19.86 -23.35
N ASP A 152 13.45 -19.19 -24.21
CA ASP A 152 13.28 -19.34 -25.65
C ASP A 152 13.91 -20.66 -26.11
N ALA A 153 13.07 -21.65 -26.41
CA ALA A 153 13.48 -22.92 -26.98
C ALA A 153 13.46 -22.91 -28.52
N THR A 154 13.20 -21.75 -29.15
CA THR A 154 13.12 -21.65 -30.60
C THR A 154 14.51 -21.86 -31.20
N PRO A 155 14.71 -22.84 -32.11
CA PRO A 155 15.98 -23.00 -32.80
C PRO A 155 16.29 -21.72 -33.58
N ASN A 156 17.50 -21.19 -33.41
CA ASN A 156 17.94 -19.95 -34.03
C ASN A 156 17.96 -20.10 -35.57
N LYS A 157 16.82 -19.84 -36.22
CA LYS A 157 16.67 -19.81 -37.68
C LYS A 157 16.67 -18.36 -38.15
N LEU A 158 17.77 -17.67 -37.91
CA LEU A 158 18.06 -16.41 -38.58
C LEU A 158 19.38 -16.58 -39.32
N SER A 159 19.28 -17.21 -40.49
CA SER A 159 20.26 -17.05 -41.57
C SER A 159 19.83 -15.81 -42.36
N TRP A 160 20.52 -14.69 -42.12
CA TRP A 160 20.56 -13.58 -43.06
C TRP A 160 21.59 -13.90 -44.15
#